data_AF-B2T6T6-F1
#
_entry.id   AF-B2T6T6-F1
#
_cell.length_a   1.000
_cell.length_b   1.000
_cell.length_c   1.000
_cell.angle_alpha   90.00
_cell.angle_beta   90.00
_cell.angle_gamma   90.00
#
_symmetry.space_group_name_H-M   'P 1'
#
loop_
_entity.id
_entity.type
_entity.pdbx_description
1 polymer ?
#
loop_
_entity_poly.entity_id
_entity_poly.type
_entity_poly.pdbx_seq_one_letter_code
_entity_poly.pdbx_strand_id
1 'polypeptide(L)'
;MSGGQSKIEWTERTWNPTVGCTKISQGCKNCYAEGMAKRLKAMGTPGYENGFRLTLLPNRLEEPQKRKSPTVYFVNSMSDLFHQSVSDAFVNEVFDSIRACPQHTFQILTKRAERLATYCSRHEIPQNAWLGVSVEDRRHGVPRIEHLRSVTGRIRFLSVEPLLEDLGTLDLSNIDWVIVGGESGPKARPMNEQWVRRVKVQCEDQGVKFFFKQWGAWGTDGVRRSKKANGRLLDGQTWDDMPERLCSA
;
A
#
# COMPACT_ATOMS: atom_id res chain seq x y z
N MET A 1 -7.75 18.50 5.52
CA MET A 1 -8.54 17.89 4.42
C MET A 1 -8.41 16.38 4.49
N SER A 2 -9.16 15.73 5.39
CA SER A 2 -9.32 14.29 5.39
C SER A 2 -10.64 13.96 4.70
N GLY A 3 -10.58 13.20 3.60
CA GLY A 3 -11.77 12.63 2.99
C GLY A 3 -12.22 13.19 1.64
N GLY A 4 -11.30 13.33 0.69
CA GLY A 4 -11.63 13.31 -0.75
C GLY A 4 -11.57 11.87 -1.31
N GLN A 5 -12.16 11.64 -2.48
CA GLN A 5 -11.97 10.39 -3.23
C GLN A 5 -10.48 10.22 -3.57
N SER A 6 -9.95 9.01 -3.37
CA SER A 6 -8.55 8.69 -3.66
C SER A 6 -8.26 8.73 -5.16
N LYS A 7 -7.02 9.08 -5.52
CA LYS A 7 -6.48 8.94 -6.90
C LYS A 7 -5.61 7.69 -7.06
N ILE A 8 -5.70 6.77 -6.11
CA ILE A 8 -5.03 5.47 -6.09
C ILE A 8 -6.07 4.46 -6.58
N GLU A 9 -5.72 3.72 -7.61
CA GLU A 9 -6.67 3.01 -8.48
C GLU A 9 -7.36 1.83 -7.78
N TRP A 10 -6.78 1.32 -6.70
CA TRP A 10 -7.25 0.13 -5.96
C TRP A 10 -7.93 0.45 -4.61
N THR A 11 -8.19 1.72 -4.32
CA THR A 11 -8.78 2.18 -3.06
C THR A 11 -9.71 3.36 -3.29
N GLU A 12 -10.72 3.53 -2.43
CA GLU A 12 -11.72 4.58 -2.61
C GLU A 12 -11.33 5.84 -1.82
N ARG A 13 -10.69 5.68 -0.66
CA ARG A 13 -10.30 6.78 0.25
C ARG A 13 -8.99 6.47 0.96
N THR A 14 -8.34 7.51 1.47
CA THR A 14 -7.19 7.35 2.36
C THR A 14 -7.55 7.77 3.77
N TRP A 15 -7.01 7.06 4.75
CA TRP A 15 -7.10 7.39 6.17
C TRP A 15 -5.69 7.33 6.76
N ASN A 16 -5.25 8.41 7.42
CA ASN A 16 -3.87 8.58 7.85
C ASN A 16 -3.81 8.94 9.34
N PRO A 17 -3.96 7.94 10.24
CA PRO A 17 -3.74 8.09 11.69
C PRO A 17 -2.27 8.42 12.03
N THR A 18 -1.33 8.18 11.11
CA THR A 18 0.03 8.72 11.20
C THR A 18 0.44 9.37 9.88
N VAL A 19 1.38 10.31 9.94
CA VAL A 19 2.07 10.87 8.77
C VAL A 19 3.58 10.86 8.98
N GLY A 20 4.35 10.90 7.89
CA GLY A 20 5.80 10.87 7.96
C GLY A 20 6.37 9.46 8.18
N CYS A 21 7.64 9.26 7.80
CA CYS A 21 8.31 7.96 7.88
C CYS A 21 9.83 8.11 7.79
N THR A 22 10.56 7.01 8.00
CA THR A 22 11.99 6.87 7.70
C THR A 22 12.20 5.88 6.56
N LYS A 23 13.14 6.20 5.65
CA LYS A 23 13.44 5.40 4.45
C LYS A 23 14.27 4.17 4.83
N ILE A 24 13.92 3.00 4.32
CA ILE A 24 14.62 1.73 4.64
C ILE A 24 15.04 0.89 3.44
N SER A 25 14.71 1.31 2.21
CA SER A 25 15.00 0.52 1.01
C SER A 25 15.01 1.37 -0.25
N GLN A 26 15.33 0.74 -1.39
CA GLN A 26 15.36 1.42 -2.69
C GLN A 26 14.00 1.95 -3.13
N GLY A 27 12.90 1.34 -2.70
CA GLY A 27 11.54 1.82 -2.96
C GLY A 27 11.27 3.18 -2.28
N CYS A 28 12.01 3.53 -1.24
CA CYS A 28 11.87 4.80 -0.54
C CYS A 28 12.66 5.96 -1.17
N LYS A 29 13.59 5.68 -2.11
CA LYS A 29 14.53 6.68 -2.66
C LYS A 29 13.80 7.92 -3.19
N ASN A 30 12.76 7.72 -4.00
CA ASN A 30 11.94 8.78 -4.61
C ASN A 30 10.52 8.86 -4.01
N CYS A 31 10.39 8.63 -2.70
CA CYS A 31 9.11 8.56 -2.00
C CYS A 31 8.18 9.77 -2.31
N TYR A 32 7.00 9.50 -2.87
CA TYR A 32 6.03 10.55 -3.17
C TYR A 32 5.50 11.22 -1.89
N ALA A 33 5.33 10.46 -0.80
CA ALA A 33 4.78 10.96 0.46
C ALA A 33 5.71 12.00 1.10
N GLU A 34 7.03 11.86 0.95
CA GLU A 34 8.00 12.86 1.39
C GLU A 34 7.85 14.17 0.61
N GLY A 35 7.78 14.08 -0.72
CA GLY A 35 7.58 15.27 -1.57
C GLY A 35 6.25 15.96 -1.28
N MET A 36 5.18 15.17 -1.11
CA MET A 36 3.86 15.67 -0.78
C MET A 36 3.82 16.30 0.63
N ALA A 37 4.45 15.70 1.62
CA ALA A 37 4.52 16.24 2.98
C ALA A 37 5.23 17.60 3.03
N LYS A 38 6.29 17.80 2.23
CA LYS A 38 6.94 19.12 2.08
C LYS A 38 5.96 20.18 1.55
N ARG A 39 5.17 19.82 0.54
CA ARG A 39 4.13 20.70 -0.01
C ARG A 39 3.03 21.01 0.99
N LEU A 40 2.51 19.98 1.68
CA LEU A 40 1.43 20.12 2.66
C LEU A 40 1.87 20.98 3.86
N LYS A 41 3.13 20.85 4.30
CA LYS A 41 3.74 21.73 5.29
C LYS A 41 3.77 23.18 4.82
N ALA A 42 4.26 23.43 3.60
CA ALA A 42 4.30 24.79 3.04
C ALA A 42 2.91 25.42 2.90
N MET A 43 1.87 24.60 2.72
CA MET A 43 0.47 25.04 2.66
C MET A 43 -0.19 25.19 4.06
N GLY A 44 0.52 24.93 5.16
CA GLY A 44 -0.07 24.99 6.50
C GLY A 44 -1.16 23.94 6.74
N THR A 45 -1.08 22.77 6.08
CA THR A 45 -2.12 21.74 6.22
C THR A 45 -2.05 21.09 7.61
N PRO A 46 -3.16 21.02 8.37
CA PRO A 46 -3.17 20.42 9.70
C PRO A 46 -2.66 18.98 9.72
N GLY A 47 -1.76 18.69 10.68
CA GLY A 47 -1.08 17.40 10.85
C GLY A 47 0.21 17.27 10.05
N TYR A 48 0.62 18.26 9.26
CA TYR A 48 1.88 18.28 8.49
C TYR A 48 2.85 19.37 8.94
N GLU A 49 2.65 19.94 10.12
CA GLU A 49 3.52 20.97 10.74
C GLU A 49 4.98 20.48 10.80
N ASN A 50 5.14 19.18 11.09
CA ASN A 50 6.44 18.50 11.17
C ASN A 50 6.96 17.97 9.82
N GLY A 51 6.27 18.25 8.71
CA GLY A 51 6.64 17.78 7.38
C GLY A 51 6.59 16.25 7.29
N PHE A 52 7.71 15.64 6.88
CA PHE A 52 7.79 14.17 6.74
C PHE A 52 8.33 13.46 7.99
N ARG A 53 8.56 14.19 9.09
CA ARG A 53 8.88 13.56 10.39
C ARG A 53 7.65 12.79 10.88
N LEU A 54 7.86 11.56 11.35
CA LEU A 54 6.78 10.75 11.91
C LEU A 54 5.99 11.55 12.95
N THR A 55 4.69 11.59 12.77
CA THR A 55 3.74 12.25 13.67
C THR A 55 2.51 11.35 13.82
N LEU A 56 2.18 11.00 15.06
CA LEU A 56 0.92 10.33 15.40
C LEU A 56 -0.20 11.36 15.43
N LEU A 57 -1.39 11.00 14.94
CA LEU A 57 -2.54 11.88 14.87
C LEU A 57 -3.77 11.19 15.51
N PRO A 58 -3.80 11.05 16.85
CA PRO A 58 -4.89 10.37 17.55
C PRO A 58 -6.27 10.98 17.27
N ASN A 59 -6.32 12.28 17.02
CA ASN A 59 -7.54 13.00 16.63
C ASN A 59 -8.15 12.53 15.30
N ARG A 60 -7.45 11.69 14.52
CA ARG A 60 -7.96 11.10 13.28
C ARG A 60 -8.50 9.68 13.46
N LEU A 61 -8.39 9.06 14.63
CA LEU A 61 -8.80 7.67 14.84
C LEU A 61 -10.29 7.44 14.56
N GLU A 62 -11.12 8.41 14.90
CA GLU A 62 -12.58 8.35 14.70
C GLU A 62 -13.05 8.73 13.29
N GLU A 63 -12.14 9.14 12.37
CA GLU A 63 -12.53 9.58 11.02
C GLU A 63 -13.34 8.54 10.23
N PRO A 64 -13.02 7.22 10.26
CA PRO A 64 -13.80 6.22 9.52
C PRO A 64 -15.25 6.11 10.03
N GLN A 65 -15.49 6.24 11.33
CA GLN A 65 -16.84 6.11 11.94
C GLN A 65 -17.84 7.15 11.44
N LYS A 66 -17.33 8.29 10.97
CA LYS A 66 -18.12 9.39 10.40
C LYS A 66 -18.74 9.04 9.04
N ARG A 67 -18.31 7.94 8.41
CA ARG A 67 -18.82 7.50 7.11
C ARG A 67 -19.72 6.28 7.25
N LYS A 68 -20.94 6.38 6.70
CA LYS A 68 -21.93 5.29 6.75
C LYS A 68 -21.85 4.36 5.55
N SER A 69 -21.57 4.89 4.36
CA SER A 69 -21.45 4.06 3.15
C SER A 69 -20.24 3.14 3.25
N PRO A 70 -20.37 1.83 2.94
CA PRO A 70 -19.24 0.91 2.84
C PRO A 70 -18.11 1.49 2.00
N THR A 71 -16.87 1.34 2.44
CA THR A 71 -15.73 2.01 1.80
C THR A 71 -14.43 1.26 1.98
N VAL A 72 -13.63 1.26 0.93
CA VAL A 72 -12.26 0.77 0.94
C VAL A 72 -11.30 1.91 1.27
N TYR A 73 -10.66 1.80 2.43
CA TYR A 73 -9.65 2.74 2.91
C TYR A 73 -8.25 2.20 2.70
N PHE A 74 -7.37 2.98 2.09
CA PHE A 74 -5.94 2.79 2.20
C PHE A 74 -5.44 3.52 3.45
N VAL A 75 -4.96 2.74 4.42
CA VAL A 75 -4.41 3.21 5.67
C VAL A 75 -2.95 3.62 5.47
N ASN A 76 -2.59 4.80 5.98
CA ASN A 76 -1.22 5.29 6.00
C ASN A 76 -0.60 5.49 4.60
N SER A 77 -1.38 6.06 3.67
CA SER A 77 -0.85 6.51 2.38
C SER A 77 0.26 7.57 2.48
N MET A 78 0.49 8.15 3.66
CA MET A 78 1.48 9.22 3.89
C MET A 78 2.50 8.84 4.97
N SER A 79 2.56 7.57 5.37
CA SER A 79 3.42 7.05 6.44
C SER A 79 3.58 5.52 6.33
N ASP A 80 4.04 4.87 7.40
CA ASP A 80 4.05 3.41 7.55
C ASP A 80 3.58 3.10 8.97
N LEU A 81 2.45 2.39 9.11
CA LEU A 81 1.84 2.13 10.44
C LEU A 81 2.76 1.32 11.35
N PHE A 82 3.56 0.43 10.77
CA PHE A 82 4.51 -0.41 11.49
C PHE A 82 5.89 0.24 11.60
N HIS A 83 5.98 1.58 11.51
CA HIS A 83 7.22 2.28 11.80
C HIS A 83 7.71 1.96 13.23
N GLN A 84 9.02 1.78 13.41
CA GLN A 84 9.62 1.35 14.69
C GLN A 84 9.32 2.27 15.88
N SER A 85 9.06 3.55 15.61
CA SER A 85 8.68 4.56 16.62
C SER A 85 7.16 4.69 16.84
N VAL A 86 6.33 3.87 16.19
CA VAL A 86 4.90 3.74 16.49
C VAL A 86 4.75 2.59 17.49
N SER A 87 4.23 2.88 18.68
CA SER A 87 4.04 1.88 19.74
C SER A 87 2.95 0.87 19.38
N ASP A 88 3.04 -0.36 19.90
CA ASP A 88 1.98 -1.36 19.74
C ASP A 88 0.65 -0.87 20.32
N ALA A 89 0.68 -0.06 21.39
CA ALA A 89 -0.51 0.58 21.95
C ALA A 89 -1.24 1.44 20.91
N PHE A 90 -0.51 2.28 20.15
CA PHE A 90 -1.15 3.09 19.11
C PHE A 90 -1.61 2.24 17.92
N VAL A 91 -0.88 1.18 17.56
CA VAL A 91 -1.33 0.24 16.52
C VAL A 91 -2.63 -0.45 16.96
N ASN A 92 -2.76 -0.82 18.24
CA ASN A 92 -4.01 -1.36 18.81
C ASN A 92 -5.17 -0.37 18.66
N GLU A 93 -4.98 0.92 19.00
CA GLU A 93 -6.02 1.96 18.84
C GLU A 93 -6.47 2.11 17.36
N VAL A 94 -5.56 1.98 16.41
CA VAL A 94 -5.89 1.95 14.97
C VAL A 94 -6.71 0.71 14.63
N PHE A 95 -6.34 -0.47 15.11
CA PHE A 95 -7.13 -1.69 14.90
C PHE A 95 -8.48 -1.67 15.62
N ASP A 96 -8.60 -1.03 16.79
CA ASP A 96 -9.88 -0.81 17.47
C ASP A 96 -10.83 0.04 16.62
N SER A 97 -10.29 1.08 15.99
CA SER A 97 -11.06 1.91 15.05
C SER A 97 -11.52 1.11 13.82
N ILE A 98 -10.70 0.16 13.34
CA ILE A 98 -11.05 -0.76 12.26
C ILE A 98 -12.16 -1.73 12.68
N ARG A 99 -12.07 -2.33 13.88
CA ARG A 99 -13.10 -3.22 14.45
C ARG A 99 -14.43 -2.51 14.61
N ALA A 100 -14.41 -1.24 15.03
CA ALA A 100 -15.60 -0.42 15.19
C ALA A 100 -16.30 -0.05 13.87
N CYS A 101 -15.68 -0.34 12.71
CA CYS A 101 -16.20 0.00 11.39
C CYS A 101 -16.28 -1.25 10.47
N PRO A 102 -17.08 -2.28 10.81
CA PRO A 102 -17.14 -3.53 10.06
C PRO A 102 -17.65 -3.37 8.62
N GLN A 103 -18.40 -2.30 8.34
CA GLN A 103 -18.88 -1.94 7.00
C GLN A 103 -17.76 -1.44 6.06
N HIS A 104 -16.57 -1.14 6.60
CA HIS A 104 -15.42 -0.67 5.82
C HIS A 104 -14.38 -1.77 5.67
N THR A 105 -13.59 -1.69 4.60
CA THR A 105 -12.40 -2.51 4.39
C THR A 105 -11.17 -1.62 4.50
N PHE A 106 -10.15 -2.06 5.23
CA PHE A 106 -8.94 -1.28 5.50
C PHE A 106 -7.71 -2.00 4.95
N GLN A 107 -7.11 -1.44 3.91
CA GLN A 107 -5.88 -1.92 3.32
C GLN A 107 -4.70 -1.25 4.03
N ILE A 108 -3.86 -2.03 4.70
CA ILE A 108 -2.67 -1.57 5.41
C ILE A 108 -1.44 -2.10 4.67
N LEU A 109 -0.56 -1.19 4.25
CA LEU A 109 0.67 -1.53 3.52
C LEU A 109 1.90 -1.09 4.32
N THR A 110 2.90 -1.96 4.43
CA THR A 110 4.16 -1.64 5.12
C THR A 110 5.40 -2.14 4.37
N LYS A 111 6.56 -1.54 4.63
CA LYS A 111 7.87 -2.12 4.26
C LYS A 111 8.56 -2.83 5.42
N ARG A 112 7.92 -2.86 6.60
CA ARG A 112 8.48 -3.38 7.86
C ARG A 112 7.83 -4.70 8.22
N ALA A 113 7.98 -5.66 7.31
CA ALA A 113 7.26 -6.93 7.34
C ALA A 113 7.56 -7.78 8.58
N GLU A 114 8.81 -7.76 9.08
CA GLU A 114 9.17 -8.45 10.33
C GLU A 114 8.39 -7.90 11.54
N ARG A 115 8.24 -6.57 11.63
CA ARG A 115 7.47 -5.92 12.69
C ARG A 115 5.97 -6.24 12.56
N LEU A 116 5.44 -6.24 11.34
CA LEU A 116 4.07 -6.69 11.06
C LEU A 116 3.87 -8.13 11.55
N ALA A 117 4.74 -9.07 11.15
CA ALA A 117 4.65 -10.47 11.54
C ALA A 117 4.72 -10.66 13.06
N THR A 118 5.66 -9.97 13.72
CA THR A 118 5.80 -10.00 15.18
C THR A 118 4.52 -9.49 15.88
N TYR A 119 3.97 -8.37 15.40
CA TYR A 119 2.73 -7.82 15.94
C TYR A 119 1.55 -8.79 15.77
N CYS A 120 1.36 -9.34 14.57
CA CYS A 120 0.27 -10.27 14.27
C CYS A 120 0.40 -11.60 15.03
N SER A 121 1.61 -12.03 15.39
CA SER A 121 1.80 -13.23 16.23
C SER A 121 1.27 -13.08 17.66
N ARG A 122 1.00 -11.85 18.11
CA ARG A 122 0.59 -11.52 19.48
C ARG A 122 -0.82 -10.94 19.57
N HIS A 123 -1.44 -10.64 18.43
CA HIS A 123 -2.67 -9.87 18.37
C HIS A 123 -3.63 -10.42 17.31
N GLU A 124 -4.92 -10.46 17.65
CA GLU A 124 -5.97 -10.81 16.70
C GLU A 124 -6.22 -9.66 15.71
N ILE A 125 -6.17 -10.01 14.42
CA ILE A 125 -6.35 -9.07 13.33
C ILE A 125 -7.83 -9.05 12.89
N PRO A 126 -8.48 -7.88 12.82
CA PRO A 126 -9.85 -7.77 12.34
C PRO A 126 -10.00 -8.31 10.92
N GLN A 127 -11.09 -9.02 10.64
CA GLN A 127 -11.31 -9.63 9.32
C GLN A 127 -11.41 -8.59 8.18
N ASN A 128 -11.81 -7.37 8.49
CA ASN A 128 -11.88 -6.26 7.55
C ASN A 128 -10.57 -5.47 7.40
N ALA A 129 -9.48 -5.93 8.04
CA ALA A 129 -8.12 -5.44 7.81
C ALA A 129 -7.40 -6.34 6.80
N TRP A 130 -7.06 -5.77 5.64
CA TRP A 130 -6.22 -6.41 4.63
C TRP A 130 -4.78 -5.96 4.89
N LEU A 131 -3.87 -6.92 5.01
CA LEU A 131 -2.49 -6.67 5.39
C LEU A 131 -1.57 -6.91 4.19
N GLY A 132 -0.67 -5.98 3.93
CA GLY A 132 0.22 -6.12 2.79
C GLY A 132 1.60 -5.56 3.00
N VAL A 133 2.51 -6.02 2.15
CA VAL A 133 3.90 -5.58 2.13
C VAL A 133 4.29 -5.03 0.77
N SER A 134 5.15 -4.01 0.73
CA SER A 134 5.73 -3.58 -0.55
C SER A 134 6.86 -4.52 -0.99
N VAL A 135 6.93 -4.81 -2.29
CA VAL A 135 7.95 -5.67 -2.90
C VAL A 135 8.55 -4.95 -4.11
N GLU A 136 9.51 -4.06 -3.87
CA GLU A 136 10.12 -3.24 -4.93
C GLU A 136 11.31 -3.88 -5.67
N ASP A 137 12.03 -4.78 -5.00
CA ASP A 137 13.30 -5.37 -5.45
C ASP A 137 13.53 -6.75 -4.82
N ARG A 138 14.50 -7.52 -5.33
CA ARG A 138 14.90 -8.83 -4.80
C ARG A 138 15.57 -8.71 -3.43
N ARG A 139 16.37 -7.67 -3.23
CA ARG A 139 17.21 -7.55 -2.01
C ARG A 139 16.41 -7.27 -0.75
N HIS A 140 15.42 -6.39 -0.82
CA HIS A 140 14.63 -5.94 0.34
C HIS A 140 13.16 -6.33 0.21
N GLY A 141 12.60 -6.28 -1.01
CA GLY A 141 11.20 -6.56 -1.26
C GLY A 141 10.85 -8.03 -1.10
N VAL A 142 11.50 -8.91 -1.87
CA VAL A 142 11.19 -10.35 -1.90
C VAL A 142 11.25 -11.01 -0.51
N PRO A 143 12.25 -10.76 0.35
CA PRO A 143 12.28 -11.32 1.71
C PRO A 143 11.06 -10.96 2.58
N ARG A 144 10.36 -9.85 2.30
CA ARG A 144 9.16 -9.46 3.06
C ARG A 144 7.97 -10.39 2.82
N ILE A 145 7.96 -11.12 1.70
CA ILE A 145 6.89 -12.05 1.36
C ILE A 145 6.84 -13.17 2.41
N GLU A 146 8.00 -13.70 2.83
CA GLU A 146 8.08 -14.74 3.86
C GLU A 146 7.42 -14.30 5.17
N HIS A 147 7.74 -13.09 5.64
CA HIS A 147 7.11 -12.52 6.84
C HIS A 147 5.60 -12.32 6.67
N LEU A 148 5.13 -11.88 5.49
CA LEU A 148 3.69 -11.71 5.27
C LEU A 148 2.95 -13.05 5.25
N ARG A 149 3.57 -14.11 4.73
CA ARG A 149 2.99 -15.46 4.68
C ARG A 149 2.75 -16.05 6.07
N SER A 150 3.53 -15.65 7.06
CA SER A 150 3.33 -16.07 8.46
C SER A 150 2.26 -15.26 9.21
N VAL A 151 1.72 -14.20 8.61
CA VAL A 151 0.72 -13.34 9.26
C VAL A 151 -0.67 -13.99 9.23
N THR A 152 -1.33 -14.00 10.38
CA THR A 152 -2.75 -14.33 10.51
C THR A 152 -3.59 -13.12 10.13
N GLY A 153 -4.14 -13.11 8.92
CA GLY A 153 -5.06 -12.08 8.43
C GLY A 153 -5.92 -12.65 7.32
N ARG A 154 -7.16 -12.16 7.18
CA ARG A 154 -8.11 -12.69 6.17
C ARG A 154 -7.57 -12.52 4.75
N ILE A 155 -6.99 -11.35 4.46
CA ILE A 155 -6.42 -11.01 3.15
C ILE A 155 -4.99 -10.53 3.34
N ARG A 156 -4.06 -11.16 2.61
CA ARG A 156 -2.65 -10.81 2.50
C ARG A 156 -2.34 -10.37 1.08
N PHE A 157 -1.74 -9.20 0.91
CA PHE A 157 -1.46 -8.67 -0.43
C PHE A 157 -0.05 -8.13 -0.61
N LEU A 158 0.45 -8.21 -1.84
CA LEU A 158 1.71 -7.59 -2.23
C LEU A 158 1.43 -6.31 -3.00
N SER A 159 2.10 -5.23 -2.62
CA SER A 159 2.25 -4.06 -3.50
C SER A 159 3.63 -4.12 -4.12
N VAL A 160 3.70 -4.66 -5.33
CA VAL A 160 4.91 -4.74 -6.15
C VAL A 160 5.15 -3.35 -6.78
N GLU A 161 5.39 -2.38 -5.90
CA GLU A 161 5.44 -0.95 -6.23
C GLU A 161 6.47 -0.16 -5.39
N PRO A 162 7.28 0.69 -6.05
CA PRO A 162 7.54 0.65 -7.49
C PRO A 162 8.22 -0.67 -7.86
N LEU A 163 7.86 -1.32 -8.96
CA LEU A 163 8.62 -2.48 -9.47
C LEU A 163 9.92 -1.99 -10.12
N LEU A 164 11.06 -2.23 -9.45
CA LEU A 164 12.35 -1.65 -9.84
C LEU A 164 13.23 -2.59 -10.66
N GLU A 165 12.95 -3.88 -10.63
CA GLU A 165 13.69 -4.92 -11.34
C GLU A 165 12.83 -6.17 -11.53
N ASP A 166 13.34 -7.12 -12.29
CA ASP A 166 12.75 -8.46 -12.33
C ASP A 166 12.88 -9.13 -10.96
N LEU A 167 11.79 -9.57 -10.35
CA LEU A 167 11.84 -10.19 -9.02
C LEU A 167 12.25 -11.66 -9.03
N GLY A 168 12.34 -12.29 -10.20
CA GLY A 168 12.53 -13.74 -10.30
C GLY A 168 11.29 -14.52 -9.87
N THR A 169 11.52 -15.73 -9.34
CA THR A 169 10.43 -16.59 -8.85
C THR A 169 9.98 -16.16 -7.46
N LEU A 170 8.67 -15.95 -7.31
CA LEU A 170 7.98 -15.56 -6.09
C LEU A 170 7.17 -16.75 -5.57
N ASP A 171 7.38 -17.09 -4.31
CA ASP A 171 6.47 -17.98 -3.57
C ASP A 171 5.26 -17.16 -3.09
N LEU A 172 4.15 -17.29 -3.81
CA LEU A 172 2.90 -16.59 -3.52
C LEU A 172 1.91 -17.48 -2.76
N SER A 173 2.34 -18.63 -2.24
CA SER A 173 1.50 -19.39 -1.33
C SER A 173 1.07 -18.49 -0.18
N ASN A 174 -0.19 -18.59 0.24
CA ASN A 174 -0.75 -17.74 1.29
C ASN A 174 -0.79 -16.23 0.95
N ILE A 175 -0.75 -15.85 -0.33
CA ILE A 175 -0.99 -14.49 -0.79
C ILE A 175 -2.29 -14.46 -1.60
N ASP A 176 -3.16 -13.50 -1.30
CA ASP A 176 -4.50 -13.41 -1.89
C ASP A 176 -4.54 -12.44 -3.08
N TRP A 177 -3.63 -11.46 -3.11
CA TRP A 177 -3.67 -10.37 -4.09
C TRP A 177 -2.31 -9.74 -4.36
N VAL A 178 -2.01 -9.48 -5.62
CA VAL A 178 -0.77 -8.81 -6.05
C VAL A 178 -1.11 -7.59 -6.90
N ILE A 179 -0.58 -6.45 -6.50
CA ILE A 179 -0.73 -5.16 -7.18
C ILE A 179 0.62 -4.79 -7.80
N VAL A 180 0.67 -4.50 -9.10
CA VAL A 180 1.90 -4.09 -9.80
C VAL A 180 1.79 -2.66 -10.32
N GLY A 181 2.86 -1.88 -10.18
CA GLY A 181 2.90 -0.51 -10.69
C GLY A 181 4.28 0.13 -10.73
N GLY A 182 4.44 1.08 -11.64
CA GLY A 182 5.69 1.82 -11.85
C GLY A 182 5.85 3.04 -10.95
N GLU A 183 7.08 3.53 -10.82
CA GLU A 183 7.39 4.69 -10.00
C GLU A 183 6.78 5.98 -10.57
N SER A 184 6.25 6.83 -9.69
CA SER A 184 5.68 8.14 -10.05
C SER A 184 6.59 9.28 -9.60
N GLY A 185 6.40 10.46 -10.19
CA GLY A 185 7.05 11.70 -9.77
C GLY A 185 8.30 12.05 -10.58
N PRO A 186 8.97 13.17 -10.23
CA PRO A 186 9.96 13.80 -11.09
C PRO A 186 11.28 13.02 -11.23
N LYS A 187 11.53 12.07 -10.34
CA LYS A 187 12.74 11.23 -10.34
C LYS A 187 12.40 9.74 -10.55
N ALA A 188 11.21 9.46 -11.07
CA ALA A 188 10.74 8.11 -11.32
C ALA A 188 11.72 7.31 -12.17
N ARG A 189 11.92 6.05 -11.80
CA ARG A 189 12.66 5.05 -12.59
C ARG A 189 11.71 4.30 -13.53
N PRO A 190 12.16 3.90 -14.73
CA PRO A 190 11.36 3.12 -15.66
C PRO A 190 11.11 1.71 -15.13
N MET A 191 9.96 1.14 -15.50
CA MET A 191 9.58 -0.24 -15.21
C MET A 191 9.52 -0.99 -16.54
N ASN A 192 10.14 -2.17 -16.62
CA ASN A 192 10.09 -3.00 -17.82
C ASN A 192 8.78 -3.81 -17.87
N GLU A 193 8.12 -3.80 -19.02
CA GLU A 193 6.88 -4.56 -19.26
C GLU A 193 7.04 -6.07 -19.02
N GLN A 194 8.19 -6.66 -19.37
CA GLN A 194 8.44 -8.09 -19.14
C GLN A 194 8.46 -8.46 -17.65
N TRP A 195 8.86 -7.54 -16.77
CA TRP A 195 8.82 -7.78 -15.32
C TRP A 195 7.38 -7.88 -14.84
N VAL A 196 6.50 -7.01 -15.34
CA VAL A 196 5.06 -7.04 -15.04
C VAL A 196 4.44 -8.35 -15.53
N ARG A 197 4.73 -8.75 -16.78
CA ARG A 197 4.24 -10.01 -17.35
C ARG A 197 4.69 -11.22 -16.53
N ARG A 198 5.96 -11.26 -16.07
CA ARG A 198 6.46 -12.35 -15.22
C ARG A 198 5.77 -12.42 -13.86
N VAL A 199 5.45 -11.29 -13.23
CA VAL A 199 4.68 -11.30 -11.98
C VAL A 199 3.26 -11.79 -12.24
N LYS A 200 2.64 -11.34 -13.32
CA LYS A 200 1.28 -11.76 -13.71
C LYS A 200 1.17 -13.27 -13.93
N VAL A 201 2.06 -13.86 -14.73
CA VAL A 201 2.07 -15.31 -14.98
C VAL A 201 2.19 -16.09 -13.68
N GLN A 202 3.06 -15.66 -12.77
CA GLN A 202 3.20 -16.31 -11.46
C GLN A 202 1.96 -16.18 -10.58
N CYS A 203 1.18 -15.11 -10.73
CA CYS A 203 -0.12 -14.98 -10.05
C CYS A 203 -1.13 -15.96 -10.64
N GLU A 204 -1.21 -16.07 -11.97
CA GLU A 204 -2.10 -17.01 -12.66
C GLU A 204 -1.78 -18.47 -12.29
N ASP A 205 -0.49 -18.84 -12.33
CA ASP A 205 -0.02 -20.19 -12.01
C ASP A 205 -0.30 -20.59 -10.56
N GLN A 206 -0.35 -19.62 -9.64
CA GLN A 206 -0.56 -19.84 -8.20
C GLN A 206 -1.99 -19.49 -7.74
N GLY A 207 -2.89 -19.15 -8.67
CA GLY A 207 -4.29 -18.82 -8.36
C GLY A 207 -4.47 -17.52 -7.55
N VAL A 208 -3.56 -16.57 -7.67
CA VAL A 208 -3.54 -15.30 -6.94
C VAL A 208 -4.14 -14.18 -7.79
N LYS A 209 -4.96 -13.32 -7.19
CA LYS A 209 -5.58 -12.19 -7.90
C LYS A 209 -4.54 -11.16 -8.34
N PHE A 210 -4.65 -10.67 -9.56
CA PHE A 210 -3.70 -9.74 -10.15
C PHE A 210 -4.32 -8.38 -10.48
N PHE A 211 -3.71 -7.31 -9.99
CA PHE A 211 -4.12 -5.93 -10.29
C PHE A 211 -2.96 -5.15 -10.91
N PHE A 212 -3.13 -4.69 -12.15
CA PHE A 212 -2.18 -3.78 -12.77
C PHE A 212 -2.61 -2.33 -12.56
N LYS A 213 -1.87 -1.61 -11.72
CA LYS A 213 -2.25 -0.27 -11.31
C LYS A 213 -1.97 0.78 -12.37
N GLN A 214 -0.71 0.91 -12.82
CA GLN A 214 -0.26 1.90 -13.80
C GLN A 214 1.24 1.80 -14.11
N TRP A 215 1.67 2.35 -15.26
CA TRP A 215 3.06 2.34 -15.72
C TRP A 215 4.03 3.28 -14.99
N GLY A 216 3.53 4.28 -14.26
CA GLY A 216 4.36 5.31 -13.64
C GLY A 216 4.62 6.48 -14.57
N ALA A 217 5.73 7.18 -14.35
CA ALA A 217 6.12 8.32 -15.19
C ALA A 217 6.73 7.91 -16.54
N TRP A 218 7.03 6.63 -16.76
CA TRP A 218 7.63 6.10 -17.99
C TRP A 218 6.63 5.17 -18.69
N GLY A 219 6.36 5.42 -19.97
CA GLY A 219 5.59 4.50 -20.81
C GLY A 219 6.41 3.29 -21.23
N THR A 220 5.74 2.29 -21.82
CA THR A 220 6.40 1.10 -22.40
C THR A 220 7.31 1.45 -23.58
N ASP A 221 7.06 2.59 -24.21
CA ASP A 221 7.89 3.21 -25.26
C ASP A 221 9.14 3.92 -24.73
N GLY A 222 9.37 3.88 -23.41
CA GLY A 222 10.49 4.58 -22.79
C GLY A 222 10.34 6.10 -22.75
N VAL A 223 9.17 6.65 -23.09
CA VAL A 223 8.93 8.09 -23.07
C VAL A 223 8.32 8.51 -21.74
N ARG A 224 8.83 9.61 -21.20
CA ARG A 224 8.39 10.14 -19.91
C ARG A 224 7.15 11.02 -20.06
N ARG A 225 6.09 10.71 -19.31
CA ARG A 225 4.82 11.45 -19.28
C ARG A 225 4.20 11.45 -17.89
N SER A 226 3.03 12.07 -17.72
CA SER A 226 2.25 11.91 -16.49
C SER A 226 1.74 10.47 -16.37
N LYS A 227 1.58 9.96 -15.14
CA LYS A 227 1.00 8.62 -14.93
C LYS A 227 -0.37 8.44 -15.59
N LYS A 228 -1.17 9.50 -15.64
CA LYS A 228 -2.48 9.50 -16.31
C LYS A 228 -2.34 9.29 -17.81
N ALA A 229 -1.33 9.89 -18.43
CA ALA A 229 -1.08 9.77 -19.86
C ALA A 229 -0.50 8.39 -20.25
N ASN A 230 0.38 7.81 -19.41
CA ASN A 230 0.88 6.45 -19.65
C ASN A 230 -0.18 5.39 -19.35
N GLY A 231 -1.15 5.70 -18.48
CA GLY A 231 -2.30 4.85 -18.24
C GLY A 231 -1.96 3.54 -17.54
N ARG A 232 -2.84 2.55 -17.73
CA ARG A 232 -2.84 1.27 -17.01
C ARG A 232 -3.28 0.08 -17.87
N LEU A 233 -3.08 0.18 -19.17
CA LEU A 233 -3.28 -0.96 -20.06
C LEU A 233 -2.03 -1.83 -20.03
N LEU A 234 -2.21 -3.13 -19.82
CA LEU A 234 -1.21 -4.17 -19.99
C LEU A 234 -1.78 -5.18 -20.98
N ASP A 235 -1.06 -5.43 -22.07
CA ASP A 235 -1.53 -6.28 -23.17
C ASP A 235 -2.90 -5.82 -23.75
N GLY A 236 -3.11 -4.50 -23.81
CA GLY A 236 -4.30 -3.90 -24.41
C GLY A 236 -5.54 -3.82 -23.51
N GLN A 237 -5.48 -4.31 -22.27
CA GLN A 237 -6.62 -4.29 -21.34
C GLN A 237 -6.23 -3.87 -19.92
N THR A 238 -7.24 -3.60 -19.08
CA THR A 238 -7.03 -3.37 -17.64
C THR A 238 -7.10 -4.70 -16.88
N TRP A 239 -6.35 -4.77 -15.78
CA TRP A 239 -6.34 -5.91 -14.88
C TRP A 239 -6.71 -5.40 -13.49
N ASP A 240 -7.91 -5.73 -13.05
CA ASP A 240 -8.62 -5.08 -11.94
C ASP A 240 -9.06 -6.05 -10.85
N ASP A 241 -8.49 -7.26 -10.80
CA ASP A 241 -8.91 -8.26 -9.82
C ASP A 241 -8.71 -7.74 -8.40
N MET A 242 -9.70 -7.98 -7.55
CA MET A 242 -9.66 -7.66 -6.12
C MET A 242 -10.24 -8.81 -5.30
N PRO A 243 -9.72 -9.04 -4.07
CA PRO A 243 -10.36 -9.95 -3.13
C PRO A 243 -11.79 -9.54 -2.81
N GLU A 244 -12.62 -10.53 -2.49
CA GLU A 244 -14.00 -10.27 -2.08
C GLU A 244 -14.02 -9.55 -0.72
N ARG A 245 -14.80 -8.47 -0.69
CA ARG A 245 -15.09 -7.75 0.55
C ARG A 245 -15.95 -8.64 1.43
N LEU A 246 -15.87 -8.44 2.74
CA LEU A 246 -16.89 -8.99 3.63
C LEU A 246 -18.22 -8.35 3.25
N CYS A 247 -19.21 -9.17 2.91
CA CYS A 247 -20.60 -8.70 2.87
C CYS A 247 -20.95 -8.25 4.29
N SER A 248 -21.43 -7.01 4.44
CA SER A 248 -22.10 -6.61 5.67
C SER A 248 -23.31 -7.53 5.84
N ALA A 249 -23.30 -8.33 6.91
CA ALA A 249 -24.51 -9.01 7.40
C ALA A 249 -25.57 -7.98 7.78
#